data_AF-A0A8S3J897-F1
#
_entry.id   AF-A0A8S3J897-F1
#
_cell.length_a   1.000
_cell.length_b   1.000
_cell.length_c   1.000
_cell.angle_alpha   90.00
_cell.angle_beta   90.00
_cell.angle_gamma   90.00
#
_symmetry.space_group_name_H-M   'P 1'
#
loop_
_entity.id
_entity.type
_entity.pdbx_description
1 polymer ?
#
loop_
_entity_poly.entity_id
_entity_poly.type
_entity_poly.pdbx_seq_one_letter_code
_entity_poly.pdbx_strand_id
1 'polypeptide(L)'
;STDSLKFDINLSQSGRYALYNQQQTSFKISGRTRLTARARTASWGFANNGVLTAKLYVKAGPSWTWYDSGSVQLNSNTATSIVLDLTRIPSGELNDLKEIGVEFISNANGGQTSAYLSYITVE
;
A
#
# COMPACT_ATOMS: atom_id res chain seq x y z
N SER A 1 -2.55 0.04 -18.68
CA SER A 1 -2.60 -1.41 -18.40
C SER A 1 -3.83 -1.69 -17.57
N THR A 2 -4.54 -2.76 -17.89
CA THR A 2 -5.67 -3.32 -17.13
C THR A 2 -5.22 -4.39 -16.13
N ASP A 3 -3.91 -4.68 -16.08
CA ASP A 3 -3.36 -5.75 -15.27
C ASP A 3 -3.12 -5.27 -13.84
N SER A 4 -3.31 -6.20 -12.91
CA SER A 4 -3.12 -5.96 -11.49
C SER A 4 -2.51 -7.18 -10.82
N LEU A 5 -1.65 -6.95 -9.84
CA LEU A 5 -1.26 -7.98 -8.90
C LEU A 5 -2.45 -8.29 -7.99
N LYS A 6 -2.98 -9.52 -8.07
CA LYS A 6 -4.04 -10.03 -7.20
C LYS A 6 -3.42 -10.81 -6.05
N PHE A 7 -3.98 -10.67 -4.85
CA PHE A 7 -3.66 -11.52 -3.73
C PHE A 7 -4.91 -11.77 -2.88
N ASP A 8 -5.05 -13.00 -2.40
CA ASP A 8 -6.16 -13.43 -1.57
C ASP A 8 -5.81 -13.26 -0.10
N ILE A 9 -6.78 -12.82 0.70
CA ILE A 9 -6.61 -12.42 2.09
C ILE A 9 -7.59 -13.22 2.94
N ASN A 10 -7.07 -13.94 3.93
CA ASN A 10 -7.88 -14.49 5.01
C ASN A 10 -8.06 -13.40 6.07
N LEU A 11 -9.28 -12.88 6.18
CA LEU A 11 -9.61 -11.72 6.99
C LEU A 11 -9.62 -12.06 8.48
N SER A 12 -9.07 -11.15 9.29
CA SER A 12 -9.17 -11.17 10.74
C SER A 12 -9.44 -9.75 11.26
N GLN A 13 -10.01 -9.66 12.46
CA GLN A 13 -10.26 -8.37 13.09
C GLN A 13 -8.93 -7.64 13.31
N SER A 14 -8.83 -6.41 12.81
CA SER A 14 -7.58 -5.63 12.80
C SER A 14 -6.43 -6.29 12.04
N GLY A 15 -6.73 -7.21 11.12
CA GLY A 15 -5.76 -7.90 10.28
C GLY A 15 -4.98 -6.93 9.41
N ARG A 16 -3.66 -7.09 9.37
CA ARG A 16 -2.72 -6.29 8.57
C ARG A 16 -2.03 -7.19 7.56
N TYR A 17 -2.03 -6.77 6.30
CA TYR A 17 -1.47 -7.53 5.18
C TYR A 17 -0.67 -6.58 4.31
N ALA A 18 0.45 -7.02 3.74
CA ALA A 18 1.28 -6.15 2.91
C ALA A 18 1.70 -6.84 1.63
N LEU A 19 1.63 -6.09 0.53
CA LEU A 19 2.41 -6.38 -0.67
C LEU A 19 3.54 -5.37 -0.72
N TYR A 20 4.76 -5.85 -0.85
CA TYR A 20 5.94 -4.99 -0.85
C TYR A 20 7.02 -5.52 -1.77
N ASN A 21 7.83 -4.58 -2.24
CA ASN A 21 9.10 -4.86 -2.86
C ASN A 21 10.19 -4.35 -1.92
N GLN A 22 10.91 -5.29 -1.32
CA GLN A 22 12.08 -5.01 -0.49
C GLN A 22 13.34 -5.32 -1.30
N GLN A 23 14.26 -4.38 -1.34
CA GLN A 23 15.54 -4.54 -2.02
C GLN A 23 16.65 -4.77 -0.99
N GLN A 24 17.57 -5.68 -1.30
CA GLN A 24 18.74 -5.93 -0.45
C GLN A 24 19.72 -4.74 -0.46
N THR A 25 19.78 -4.04 -1.59
CA THR A 25 20.52 -2.77 -1.75
C THR A 25 19.54 -1.62 -1.82
N SER A 26 19.90 -0.46 -1.28
CA SER A 26 19.03 0.70 -1.39
C SER A 26 18.90 1.23 -2.81
N PHE A 27 17.75 1.82 -3.11
CA PHE A 27 17.53 2.58 -4.33
C PHE A 27 17.08 4.00 -3.98
N LYS A 28 17.17 4.89 -4.97
CA LYS A 28 17.01 6.31 -4.78
C LYS A 28 15.79 6.82 -5.55
N ILE A 29 14.95 7.59 -4.86
CA ILE A 29 13.87 8.37 -5.47
C ILE A 29 13.88 9.85 -5.05
N SER A 30 14.96 10.34 -4.43
CA SER A 30 15.04 11.76 -4.07
C SER A 30 14.84 12.67 -5.29
N GLY A 31 14.18 13.82 -5.11
CA GLY A 31 13.83 14.75 -6.20
C GLY A 31 12.50 14.42 -6.87
N ARG A 32 11.90 13.28 -6.51
CA ARG A 32 10.51 12.94 -6.78
C ARG A 32 9.63 13.53 -5.69
N THR A 33 8.42 13.92 -6.04
CA THR A 33 7.48 14.55 -5.09
C THR A 33 6.35 13.61 -4.72
N ARG A 34 6.11 12.58 -5.52
CA ARG A 34 4.95 11.71 -5.32
C ARG A 34 5.23 10.24 -5.65
N LEU A 35 4.73 9.38 -4.78
CA LEU A 35 4.57 7.95 -5.03
C LEU A 35 3.09 7.64 -5.05
N THR A 36 2.62 6.97 -6.10
CA THR A 36 1.21 6.63 -6.30
C THR A 36 1.04 5.15 -6.49
N ALA A 37 -0.04 4.60 -5.93
CA ALA A 37 -0.54 3.26 -6.22
C ALA A 37 -2.05 3.29 -6.44
N ARG A 38 -2.58 2.29 -7.14
CA ARG A 38 -4.02 2.09 -7.30
C ARG A 38 -4.41 0.75 -6.73
N ALA A 39 -5.35 0.76 -5.78
CA ALA A 39 -5.83 -0.45 -5.15
C ALA A 39 -7.35 -0.55 -5.14
N ARG A 40 -7.87 -1.77 -5.23
CA ARG A 40 -9.28 -2.08 -4.99
C ARG A 40 -9.40 -3.40 -4.23
N THR A 41 -10.57 -3.62 -3.67
CA THR A 41 -10.91 -4.91 -3.05
C THR A 41 -11.89 -5.69 -3.92
N ALA A 42 -12.07 -6.98 -3.64
CA ALA A 42 -13.10 -7.77 -4.30
C ALA A 42 -14.50 -7.31 -3.89
N SER A 43 -15.49 -7.58 -4.75
CA SER A 43 -16.91 -7.31 -4.43
C SER A 43 -17.53 -8.31 -3.44
N TRP A 44 -16.74 -9.28 -2.97
CA TRP A 44 -17.15 -10.36 -2.06
C TRP A 44 -16.19 -10.44 -0.87
N GLY A 45 -16.60 -11.19 0.16
CA GLY A 45 -15.72 -11.54 1.29
C GLY A 45 -15.89 -10.71 2.55
N PHE A 46 -16.62 -9.60 2.48
CA PHE A 46 -16.94 -8.78 3.66
C PHE A 46 -18.36 -9.02 4.12
N ALA A 47 -18.52 -9.55 5.34
CA ALA A 47 -19.78 -9.59 6.07
C ALA A 47 -19.88 -8.40 7.03
N ASN A 48 -21.10 -8.08 7.50
CA ASN A 48 -21.33 -7.12 8.59
C ASN A 48 -20.64 -5.75 8.43
N ASN A 49 -20.69 -5.18 7.23
CA ASN A 49 -20.05 -3.89 6.89
C ASN A 49 -18.52 -3.88 7.07
N GLY A 50 -17.87 -5.04 6.97
CA GLY A 50 -16.42 -5.13 6.90
C GLY A 50 -15.86 -4.34 5.71
N VAL A 51 -14.72 -3.70 5.91
CA VAL A 51 -14.01 -2.93 4.90
C VAL A 51 -12.52 -3.23 4.93
N LEU A 52 -11.87 -2.98 3.79
CA LEU A 52 -10.43 -2.94 3.68
C LEU A 52 -10.00 -1.49 3.47
N THR A 53 -9.13 -1.00 4.32
CA THR A 53 -8.40 0.24 4.08
C THR A 53 -7.00 -0.08 3.59
N ALA A 54 -6.35 0.86 2.92
CA ALA A 54 -4.98 0.70 2.49
C ALA A 54 -4.19 1.99 2.65
N LYS A 55 -2.88 1.84 2.87
CA LYS A 55 -1.92 2.94 2.86
C LYS A 55 -0.66 2.54 2.11
N LEU A 56 -0.18 3.47 1.30
CA LEU A 56 1.06 3.35 0.55
C LEU A 56 2.19 3.81 1.45
N TYR A 57 3.25 3.02 1.53
CA TYR A 57 4.34 3.29 2.44
C TYR A 57 5.70 3.06 1.79
N VAL A 58 6.70 3.65 2.44
CA VAL A 58 8.10 3.34 2.23
C VAL A 58 8.81 3.10 3.55
N LYS A 59 9.87 2.28 3.52
CA LYS A 59 10.88 2.21 4.58
C LYS A 59 12.20 2.76 4.05
N ALA A 60 12.80 3.69 4.77
CA ALA A 60 13.96 4.43 4.32
C ALA A 60 15.05 4.53 5.39
N GLY A 61 16.28 4.79 4.92
CA GLY A 61 17.41 5.10 5.77
C GLY A 61 17.95 3.90 6.56
N PRO A 62 18.96 4.15 7.41
CA PRO A 62 19.61 3.12 8.20
C PRO A 62 18.68 2.49 9.24
N SER A 63 17.72 3.27 9.75
CA SER A 63 16.75 2.84 10.76
C SER A 63 15.50 2.18 10.16
N TRP A 64 15.41 2.04 8.83
CA TRP A 64 14.22 1.53 8.16
C TRP A 64 12.95 2.29 8.56
N THR A 65 13.08 3.62 8.68
CA THR A 65 12.02 4.49 9.14
C THR A 65 10.81 4.37 8.23
N TRP A 66 9.65 4.15 8.83
CA TRP A 66 8.38 4.00 8.13
C TRP A 66 7.74 5.36 7.84
N TYR A 67 7.38 5.58 6.58
CA TYR A 67 6.59 6.73 6.14
C TYR A 67 5.40 6.26 5.32
N ASP A 68 4.19 6.75 5.60
CA ASP A 68 2.98 6.34 4.87
C ASP A 68 2.01 7.46 4.52
N SER A 69 1.11 7.15 3.58
CA SER A 69 0.12 8.08 3.03
C SER A 69 -1.05 8.40 3.96
N GLY A 70 -1.17 7.72 5.11
CA GLY A 70 -2.43 7.54 5.82
C GLY A 70 -3.34 6.52 5.13
N SER A 71 -4.29 6.00 5.90
CA SER A 71 -5.25 4.99 5.43
C SER A 71 -6.38 5.61 4.62
N VAL A 72 -6.68 5.00 3.48
CA VAL A 72 -7.87 5.29 2.67
C VAL A 72 -8.73 4.04 2.51
N GLN A 73 -10.05 4.19 2.53
CA GLN A 73 -10.95 3.05 2.33
C GLN A 73 -10.95 2.63 0.86
N LEU A 74 -10.86 1.31 0.63
CA LEU A 74 -10.97 0.73 -0.70
C LEU A 74 -12.43 0.47 -1.07
N ASN A 75 -12.70 0.49 -2.37
CA ASN A 75 -13.98 0.07 -2.94
C ASN A 75 -13.76 -1.04 -3.96
N SER A 76 -14.83 -1.72 -4.36
CA SER A 76 -14.78 -2.85 -5.30
C SER A 76 -15.02 -2.44 -6.76
N ASN A 77 -15.70 -1.32 -6.98
CA ASN A 77 -16.15 -0.88 -8.31
C ASN A 77 -15.02 -0.20 -9.11
N THR A 78 -14.18 0.59 -8.43
CA THR A 78 -13.11 1.39 -9.03
C THR A 78 -11.86 1.34 -8.18
N ALA A 79 -10.69 1.40 -8.81
CA ALA A 79 -9.44 1.47 -8.06
C ALA A 79 -9.29 2.82 -7.36
N THR A 80 -9.12 2.79 -6.04
CA THR A 80 -8.78 3.95 -5.22
C THR A 80 -7.32 4.33 -5.48
N SER A 81 -7.07 5.60 -5.79
CA SER A 81 -5.70 6.14 -5.87
C SER A 81 -5.20 6.45 -4.46
N ILE A 82 -4.03 5.89 -4.12
CA ILE A 82 -3.34 6.09 -2.85
C ILE A 82 -2.06 6.86 -3.14
N VAL A 83 -1.82 7.95 -2.43
CA VAL A 83 -0.75 8.90 -2.74
C VAL A 83 0.07 9.16 -1.49
N LEU A 84 1.38 8.88 -1.57
CA LEU A 84 2.35 9.30 -0.59
C LEU A 84 3.07 10.55 -1.12
N ASP A 85 2.94 11.65 -0.37
CA ASP A 85 3.68 12.88 -0.59
C ASP A 85 5.13 12.72 -0.09
N LEU A 86 6.06 12.63 -1.04
CA LEU A 86 7.47 12.42 -0.76
C LEU A 86 8.16 13.70 -0.28
N THR A 87 7.55 14.88 -0.47
CA THR A 87 8.14 16.15 0.00
C THR A 87 8.18 16.25 1.53
N ARG A 88 7.40 15.40 2.21
CA ARG A 88 7.35 15.28 3.67
C ARG A 88 8.41 14.33 4.23
N ILE A 89 9.18 13.67 3.37
CA ILE A 89 10.24 12.73 3.75
C ILE A 89 11.60 13.41 3.50
N PRO A 90 12.55 13.37 4.47
CA PRO A 90 13.86 13.95 4.26
C PRO A 90 14.54 13.42 3.00
N SER A 91 15.17 14.30 2.21
CA SER A 91 15.80 13.90 0.94
C SER A 91 16.92 12.86 1.14
N GLY A 92 17.62 12.89 2.27
CA GLY A 92 18.61 11.89 2.66
C GLY A 92 18.02 10.48 2.79
N GLU A 93 16.81 10.37 3.35
CA GLU A 93 16.07 9.10 3.48
C GLU A 93 15.63 8.59 2.09
N LEU A 94 15.17 9.49 1.21
CA LEU A 94 14.80 9.15 -0.17
C LEU A 94 15.99 8.74 -1.06
N ASN A 95 17.22 8.96 -0.61
CA ASN A 95 18.42 8.39 -1.24
C ASN A 95 18.72 6.96 -0.79
N ASP A 96 18.06 6.48 0.26
CA ASP A 96 18.33 5.21 0.92
C ASP A 96 17.04 4.40 1.15
N LEU A 97 16.21 4.23 0.12
CA LEU A 97 15.00 3.40 0.24
C LEU A 97 15.33 1.92 0.33
N LYS A 98 14.64 1.23 1.25
CA LYS A 98 14.78 -0.20 1.49
C LYS A 98 13.55 -0.99 1.02
N GLU A 99 12.37 -0.38 1.14
CA GLU A 99 11.10 -1.03 0.84
C GLU A 99 10.08 -0.02 0.33
N ILE A 100 9.28 -0.42 -0.68
CA ILE A 100 8.03 0.22 -1.06
C ILE A 100 6.93 -0.83 -0.94
N GLY A 101 5.81 -0.48 -0.34
CA GLY A 101 4.67 -1.39 -0.26
C GLY A 101 3.35 -0.71 -0.04
N VAL A 102 2.29 -1.52 -0.04
CA VAL A 102 0.95 -1.11 0.37
C VAL A 102 0.53 -2.03 1.51
N GLU A 103 0.21 -1.43 2.66
CA GLU A 103 -0.40 -2.12 3.79
C GLU A 103 -1.92 -2.04 3.66
N PHE A 104 -2.59 -3.17 3.83
CA PHE A 104 -4.02 -3.34 3.83
C PHE A 104 -4.47 -3.70 5.24
N ILE A 105 -5.50 -3.02 5.73
CA ILE A 105 -5.99 -3.16 7.11
C ILE A 105 -7.48 -3.45 7.06
N SER A 106 -7.86 -4.59 7.63
CA SER A 106 -9.24 -5.07 7.72
C SER A 106 -9.84 -4.77 9.09
N ASN A 107 -11.10 -4.32 9.12
CA ASN A 107 -11.92 -4.37 10.33
C ASN A 107 -12.89 -5.56 10.35
N ALA A 108 -12.93 -6.37 9.29
CA ALA A 108 -13.79 -7.54 9.18
C ALA A 108 -13.32 -8.65 10.12
N ASN A 109 -14.27 -9.32 10.77
CA ASN A 109 -13.99 -10.40 11.70
C ASN A 109 -14.22 -11.77 11.04
N GLY A 110 -13.24 -12.23 10.25
CA GLY A 110 -13.30 -13.50 9.53
C GLY A 110 -13.69 -13.37 8.06
N GLY A 111 -13.62 -14.50 7.34
CA GLY A 111 -13.90 -14.59 5.90
C GLY A 111 -12.64 -14.55 5.03
N GLN A 112 -12.84 -14.58 3.73
CA GLN A 112 -11.78 -14.43 2.73
C GLN A 112 -12.19 -13.36 1.73
N THR A 113 -11.25 -12.59 1.21
CA THR A 113 -11.45 -11.64 0.11
C THR A 113 -10.23 -11.62 -0.80
N SER A 114 -10.22 -10.75 -1.80
CA SER A 114 -9.01 -10.39 -2.55
C SER A 114 -8.77 -8.90 -2.51
N ALA A 115 -7.51 -8.51 -2.66
CA ALA A 115 -7.14 -7.16 -3.05
C ALA A 115 -6.31 -7.17 -4.32
N TYR A 116 -6.36 -6.05 -5.02
CA TYR A 116 -5.75 -5.85 -6.33
C TYR A 116 -4.91 -4.59 -6.26
N LEU A 117 -3.66 -4.68 -6.69
CA LEU A 117 -2.71 -3.58 -6.70
C LEU A 117 -2.17 -3.36 -8.11
N SER A 118 -2.14 -2.11 -8.54
CA SER A 118 -1.67 -1.72 -9.87
C SER A 118 -1.07 -0.33 -9.86
N TYR A 119 -0.41 0.03 -10.95
CA TYR A 119 0.00 1.40 -11.27
C TYR A 119 0.88 2.05 -10.17
N ILE A 120 1.83 1.28 -9.65
CA ILE A 120 2.84 1.80 -8.72
C ILE A 120 3.81 2.65 -9.52
N THR A 121 3.80 3.96 -9.27
CA THR A 121 4.54 4.95 -10.05
C THR A 121 5.16 5.99 -9.13
N VAL A 122 6.36 6.44 -9.49
CA VAL A 122 7.08 7.50 -8.78
C VAL A 122 7.31 8.66 -9.76
N GLU A 123 6.97 9.88 -9.35
CA GLU A 123 7.02 11.09 -10.18
C GLU A 123 7.73 12.26 -9.49
#